data_AF-A0A950DXM4-F1
#
_entry.id   AF-A0A950DXM4-F1
#
_cell.length_a   1.000
_cell.length_b   1.000
_cell.length_c   1.000
_cell.angle_alpha   90.00
_cell.angle_beta   90.00
_cell.angle_gamma   90.00
#
_symmetry.space_group_name_H-M   'P 1'
#
loop_
_entity.id
_entity.type
_entity.pdbx_description
1 polymer ?
#
loop_
_entity_poly.entity_id
_entity_poly.type
_entity_poly.pdbx_seq_one_letter_code
_entity_poly.pdbx_strand_id
1 'polypeptide(L)'
;MRKSKAAWALVAALAAYSPLAARNALTPQQQLAHDIFQQLVNIDTTDEHGSVTPAAQAVSERLKAAGFAASDIQLAGPTEKKMNVVARIHGQGKAKPTLWLAHLDVVEARKQDWS
;
A
#
# COMPACT_ATOMS: atom_id res chain seq x y z
N MET A 1 -36.28 -54.90 0.05
CA MET A 1 -35.45 -53.90 0.76
C MET A 1 -34.20 -53.62 -0.07
N ARG A 2 -34.14 -52.50 -0.79
CA ARG A 2 -32.94 -52.08 -1.54
C ARG A 2 -32.81 -50.58 -1.35
N LYS A 3 -32.17 -50.18 -0.24
CA LYS A 3 -31.93 -48.76 0.10
C LYS A 3 -31.08 -48.14 -1.02
N SER A 4 -31.63 -47.13 -1.70
CA SER A 4 -30.98 -46.40 -2.78
C SER A 4 -29.74 -45.67 -2.25
N LYS A 5 -28.54 -46.22 -2.51
CA LYS A 5 -27.26 -45.55 -2.18
C LYS A 5 -26.95 -44.37 -3.11
N ALA A 6 -27.79 -44.13 -4.13
CA ALA A 6 -27.58 -43.10 -5.15
C ALA A 6 -27.72 -41.66 -4.62
N ALA A 7 -28.48 -41.44 -3.56
CA ALA A 7 -28.71 -40.09 -3.02
C ALA A 7 -27.48 -39.47 -2.34
N TRP A 8 -26.53 -40.29 -1.87
CA TRP A 8 -25.33 -39.81 -1.18
C TRP A 8 -24.17 -39.47 -2.12
N ALA A 9 -24.19 -39.97 -3.36
CA ALA A 9 -23.15 -39.68 -4.35
C ALA A 9 -23.26 -38.26 -4.93
N LEU A 10 -24.47 -37.69 -5.00
CA LEU A 10 -24.67 -36.32 -5.51
C LEU A 10 -24.24 -35.23 -4.51
N VAL A 11 -24.29 -35.50 -3.21
CA VAL A 11 -23.89 -34.51 -2.17
C VAL A 11 -22.36 -34.40 -2.08
N ALA A 12 -21.62 -35.47 -2.35
CA ALA A 12 -20.16 -35.45 -2.33
C ALA A 12 -19.53 -34.70 -3.53
N ALA A 13 -20.26 -34.55 -4.65
CA ALA A 13 -19.76 -33.84 -5.83
C ALA A 13 -19.81 -32.30 -5.70
N LEU A 14 -20.66 -31.76 -4.81
CA LEU A 14 -20.75 -30.32 -4.54
C LEU A 14 -19.69 -29.82 -3.54
N ALA A 15 -19.02 -30.70 -2.81
CA ALA A 15 -17.95 -30.33 -1.86
C ALA A 15 -16.59 -30.05 -2.53
N ALA A 16 -16.46 -30.31 -3.84
CA ALA A 16 -15.21 -30.13 -4.58
C ALA A 16 -15.12 -28.80 -5.35
N TYR A 17 -16.06 -27.86 -5.13
CA TYR A 17 -15.86 -26.46 -5.53
C TYR A 17 -14.85 -25.81 -4.58
N SER A 18 -13.58 -26.17 -4.75
CA SER A 18 -12.48 -25.35 -4.26
C SER A 18 -12.57 -24.00 -4.97
N PRO A 19 -12.81 -22.88 -4.28
CA PRO A 19 -12.74 -21.59 -4.93
C PRO A 19 -11.28 -21.39 -5.32
N LEU A 20 -10.97 -21.47 -6.62
CA LEU A 20 -9.69 -21.03 -7.18
C LEU A 20 -9.38 -19.58 -6.73
N ALA A 21 -10.40 -18.80 -6.39
CA ALA A 21 -10.29 -17.47 -5.79
C ALA A 21 -9.55 -17.43 -4.44
N ALA A 22 -9.58 -18.49 -3.63
CA ALA A 22 -8.86 -18.51 -2.35
C ALA A 22 -7.34 -18.71 -2.50
N ARG A 23 -6.84 -19.09 -3.69
CA ARG A 23 -5.41 -19.31 -3.93
C ARG A 23 -4.63 -18.02 -4.21
N ASN A 24 -5.31 -16.92 -4.54
CA ASN A 24 -4.71 -15.61 -4.88
C ASN A 24 -5.11 -14.49 -3.92
N ALA A 25 -5.72 -14.80 -2.77
CA ALA A 25 -6.08 -13.78 -1.80
C ALA A 25 -4.83 -13.26 -1.10
N LEU A 26 -4.57 -11.95 -1.22
CA LEU A 26 -3.50 -11.29 -0.47
C LEU A 26 -3.77 -11.40 1.03
N THR A 27 -2.71 -11.61 1.82
CA THR A 27 -2.81 -11.42 3.28
C THR A 27 -3.18 -9.97 3.57
N PRO A 28 -3.72 -9.65 4.76
CA PRO A 28 -4.04 -8.26 5.11
C PRO A 28 -2.85 -7.31 4.96
N GLN A 29 -1.63 -7.76 5.28
CA GLN A 29 -0.40 -6.96 5.13
C GLN A 29 -0.01 -6.79 3.66
N GLN A 30 -0.17 -7.82 2.83
CA GLN A 30 0.05 -7.71 1.40
C GLN A 30 -0.97 -6.79 0.74
N GLN A 31 -2.23 -6.86 1.15
CA GLN A 31 -3.27 -5.96 0.68
C GLN A 31 -2.95 -4.51 1.08
N LEU A 32 -2.55 -4.27 2.33
CA LEU A 32 -2.14 -2.95 2.78
C LEU A 32 -0.95 -2.42 1.96
N ALA A 33 0.07 -3.25 1.73
CA ALA A 33 1.22 -2.86 0.91
C ALA A 33 0.81 -2.54 -0.53
N HIS A 34 -0.06 -3.35 -1.13
CA HIS A 34 -0.60 -3.12 -2.47
C HIS A 34 -1.40 -1.81 -2.53
N ASP A 35 -2.25 -1.53 -1.55
CA ASP A 35 -3.07 -0.31 -1.51
C ASP A 35 -2.22 0.96 -1.33
N ILE A 36 -1.16 0.88 -0.52
CA ILE A 36 -0.17 1.98 -0.39
C ILE A 36 0.54 2.19 -1.71
N PHE A 37 1.05 1.11 -2.31
CA PHE A 37 1.81 1.17 -3.56
C PHE A 37 0.95 1.73 -4.70
N GLN A 38 -0.26 1.20 -4.88
CA GLN A 38 -1.20 1.67 -5.90
C GLN A 38 -1.54 3.15 -5.71
N GLN A 39 -1.79 3.60 -4.48
CA GLN A 39 -2.06 5.02 -4.23
C GLN A 39 -0.88 5.89 -4.66
N LEU A 40 0.34 5.53 -4.25
CA LEU A 40 1.52 6.36 -4.52
C LEU A 40 1.92 6.36 -5.99
N VAL A 41 1.87 5.20 -6.68
CA VAL A 41 2.20 5.10 -8.11
C VAL A 41 1.21 5.88 -8.99
N ASN A 42 -0.04 6.01 -8.55
CA ASN A 42 -1.05 6.77 -9.28
C ASN A 42 -0.95 8.30 -9.08
N ILE A 43 -0.02 8.78 -8.24
CA ILE A 43 0.24 10.21 -8.07
C ILE A 43 1.37 10.61 -9.01
N ASP A 44 1.11 11.58 -9.89
CA ASP A 44 2.12 12.14 -10.77
C ASP A 44 3.11 13.01 -9.98
N THR A 45 4.24 12.41 -9.58
CA THR A 45 5.33 13.07 -8.86
C THR A 45 6.49 13.48 -9.78
N THR A 46 6.25 13.57 -11.09
CA THR A 46 7.23 14.04 -12.07
C THR A 46 7.64 15.49 -11.84
N ASP A 47 8.77 15.90 -12.44
CA ASP A 47 9.31 17.25 -12.23
C ASP A 47 8.62 18.32 -13.08
N GLU A 48 8.40 18.05 -14.38
CA GLU A 48 7.93 19.06 -15.32
C GLU A 48 6.44 19.38 -15.12
N HIS A 49 5.62 18.35 -14.92
CA HIS A 49 4.16 18.45 -14.94
C HIS A 49 3.52 18.12 -13.58
N GLY A 50 4.15 17.22 -12.83
CA GLY A 50 3.64 16.69 -11.58
C GLY A 50 3.85 17.57 -10.35
N SER A 51 3.58 16.95 -9.20
CA SER A 51 3.89 17.49 -7.88
C SER A 51 4.14 16.36 -6.88
N VAL A 52 5.19 16.52 -6.07
CA VAL A 52 5.53 15.57 -5.00
C VAL A 52 4.62 15.76 -3.77
N THR A 53 4.09 16.98 -3.59
CA THR A 53 3.32 17.35 -2.39
C THR A 53 2.09 16.47 -2.13
N PRO A 54 1.27 16.10 -3.13
CA PRO A 54 0.17 15.16 -2.91
C PRO A 54 0.64 13.78 -2.39
N ALA A 55 1.77 13.27 -2.87
CA ALA A 55 2.34 12.02 -2.37
C ALA A 55 2.82 12.16 -0.92
N ALA A 56 3.51 13.26 -0.59
CA ALA A 56 3.93 13.55 0.77
C ALA A 56 2.74 13.68 1.75
N GLN A 57 1.65 14.32 1.30
CA GLN A 57 0.39 14.43 2.06
C GLN A 57 -0.26 13.05 2.27
N ALA A 58 -0.35 12.22 1.22
CA ALA A 58 -0.89 10.86 1.32
C ALA A 58 -0.11 10.00 2.33
N VAL A 59 1.22 10.09 2.34
CA VAL A 59 2.06 9.42 3.34
C VAL A 59 1.79 9.98 4.74
N SER A 60 1.69 11.30 4.89
CA SER A 60 1.34 11.96 6.17
C SER A 60 0.01 11.45 6.73
N GLU A 61 -1.02 11.35 5.90
CA GLU A 61 -2.34 10.84 6.29
C GLU A 61 -2.29 9.40 6.75
N ARG A 62 -1.56 8.53 6.03
CA ARG A 62 -1.38 7.13 6.41
C ARG A 62 -0.63 6.98 7.74
N LEU A 63 0.40 7.79 7.97
CA LEU A 63 1.13 7.81 9.24
C LEU A 63 0.23 8.25 10.40
N LYS A 64 -0.59 9.29 10.21
CA LYS A 64 -1.60 9.70 11.20
C LYS A 64 -2.58 8.56 11.49
N ALA A 65 -3.10 7.91 10.44
CA ALA A 65 -4.01 6.78 10.59
C ALA A 65 -3.36 5.57 11.29
N ALA A 66 -2.04 5.42 11.18
CA ALA A 66 -1.25 4.41 11.88
C ALA A 66 -0.91 4.78 13.34
N GLY A 67 -1.36 5.95 13.83
CA GLY A 67 -1.21 6.36 15.23
C GLY A 67 -0.01 7.26 15.53
N PHE A 68 0.67 7.80 14.51
CA PHE A 68 1.69 8.84 14.73
C PHE A 68 1.02 10.12 15.24
N ALA A 69 1.65 10.77 16.23
CA ALA A 69 1.21 12.09 16.67
C ALA A 69 1.41 13.12 15.55
N ALA A 70 0.47 14.07 15.41
CA ALA A 70 0.58 15.13 14.41
C ALA A 70 1.86 15.98 14.60
N SER A 71 2.32 16.15 15.85
CA SER A 71 3.56 16.85 16.18
C SER A 71 4.83 16.12 15.70
N ASP A 72 4.75 14.82 15.45
CA ASP A 72 5.86 13.99 14.98
C ASP A 72 5.93 13.91 13.45
N ILE A 73 4.99 14.54 12.73
CA ILE A 73 4.94 14.56 11.28
C ILE A 73 5.10 15.99 10.78
N GLN A 74 6.03 16.20 9.86
CA GLN A 74 6.27 17.50 9.24
C GLN A 74 6.20 17.38 7.72
N LEU A 75 5.49 18.32 7.10
CA LEU A 75 5.57 18.56 5.67
C LEU A 75 6.42 19.81 5.45
N ALA A 76 7.52 19.68 4.73
CA ALA A 76 8.44 20.80 4.50
C ALA A 76 9.18 20.65 3.16
N GLY A 77 9.32 21.75 2.43
CA GLY A 77 10.00 21.74 1.14
C GLY A 77 10.25 23.15 0.62
N PRO A 78 11.08 23.29 -0.43
CA PRO A 78 11.44 24.59 -0.99
C PRO A 78 10.29 25.27 -1.74
N THR A 79 9.28 24.51 -2.19
CA THR A 79 8.14 25.03 -2.94
C THR A 79 6.86 24.27 -2.58
N GLU A 80 5.71 24.85 -2.91
CA GLU A 80 4.40 24.21 -2.74
C GLU A 80 4.28 22.89 -3.52
N LYS A 81 5.06 22.70 -4.60
CA LYS A 81 5.05 21.48 -5.40
C LYS A 81 6.01 20.40 -4.92
N LYS A 82 6.98 20.72 -4.06
CA LYS A 82 8.12 19.87 -3.69
C LYS A 82 8.23 19.70 -2.17
N MET A 83 7.12 19.34 -1.52
CA MET A 83 7.14 19.06 -0.07
C MET A 83 7.68 17.67 0.23
N ASN A 84 8.58 17.57 1.22
CA ASN A 84 8.98 16.32 1.86
C ASN A 84 8.04 15.98 3.00
N VAL A 85 7.98 14.70 3.38
CA VAL A 85 7.36 14.23 4.63
C VAL A 85 8.43 13.66 5.54
N VAL A 86 8.50 14.16 6.77
CA VAL A 86 9.39 13.65 7.81
C VAL A 86 8.52 13.17 8.96
N ALA A 87 8.78 11.95 9.43
CA ALA A 87 8.08 11.36 10.56
C ALA A 87 9.08 10.85 11.59
N ARG A 88 8.79 11.07 12.87
CA ARG A 88 9.60 10.56 13.99
C ARG A 88 8.89 9.42 14.70
N ILE A 89 9.59 8.30 14.85
CA ILE A 89 9.24 7.25 15.81
C ILE A 89 10.15 7.41 17.02
N HIS A 90 9.59 7.57 18.21
CA HIS A 90 10.37 7.70 19.44
C HIS A 90 10.85 6.34 19.92
N GLY A 91 12.17 6.16 19.97
CA GLY A 91 12.80 5.01 20.61
C GLY A 91 12.89 5.17 22.13
N GLN A 92 13.47 4.17 22.80
CA GLN A 92 13.69 4.20 24.26
C GLN A 92 14.86 5.10 24.71
N GLY A 93 15.50 5.85 23.80
CA GLY A 93 16.66 6.69 24.10
C GLY A 93 17.97 5.94 24.41
N LYS A 94 18.02 4.62 24.18
CA LYS A 94 19.17 3.76 24.53
C LYS A 94 20.22 3.63 23.42
N ALA A 95 19.93 4.13 22.22
CA ALA A 95 20.78 3.99 21.03
C ALA A 95 20.79 5.29 20.23
N LYS A 96 21.76 5.41 19.31
CA LYS A 96 21.83 6.53 18.38
C LYS A 96 20.58 6.55 17.47
N PRO A 97 20.05 7.72 17.11
CA PRO A 97 18.98 7.82 16.12
C PRO A 97 19.41 7.24 14.77
N THR A 98 18.48 6.58 14.09
CA THR A 98 18.66 6.08 12.72
C THR A 98 17.71 6.83 11.79
N LEU A 99 18.25 7.33 10.67
CA LEU A 99 17.45 7.96 9.61
C LEU A 99 17.19 6.95 8.50
N TRP A 100 15.93 6.78 8.11
CA TRP A 100 15.55 6.10 6.89
C TRP A 100 15.14 7.16 5.87
N LEU A 101 15.79 7.12 4.70
CA LEU A 101 15.62 8.12 3.66
C LEU A 101 15.24 7.44 2.34
N ALA A 102 14.24 8.00 1.68
CA ALA A 102 13.80 7.65 0.34
C ALA A 102 13.34 8.94 -0.36
N HIS A 103 13.19 8.87 -1.69
CA HIS A 103 12.65 9.96 -2.48
C HIS A 103 11.29 9.55 -3.07
N LEU A 104 10.43 10.53 -3.34
CA LEU A 104 9.06 10.33 -3.85
C LEU A 104 8.91 10.74 -5.32
N ASP A 105 9.80 11.59 -5.81
CA ASP A 105 9.84 12.02 -7.20
C ASP A 105 10.34 10.91 -8.11
N VAL A 106 9.81 10.93 -9.34
CA VAL A 106 10.19 10.02 -10.40
C VAL A 106 10.51 10.81 -11.66
N VAL A 107 11.21 10.16 -12.58
CA VAL A 107 11.41 10.67 -13.93
C VAL A 107 10.15 10.46 -14.78
N GLU A 108 10.08 11.15 -15.91
CA GLU A 108 8.98 11.02 -16.87
C GLU A 108 8.83 9.60 -17.42
N ALA A 109 7.58 9.17 -17.62
CA ALA A 109 7.24 7.86 -18.19
C ALA A 109 6.31 8.02 -19.40
N ARG A 110 6.85 7.85 -20.60
CA ARG A 110 6.09 7.97 -21.86
C ARG A 110 5.23 6.75 -22.08
N LYS A 111 3.91 6.93 -22.18
CA LYS A 111 2.96 5.82 -22.35
C LYS A 111 3.30 4.88 -23.50
N GLN A 112 3.81 5.39 -24.63
CA GLN A 112 4.15 4.57 -25.80
C GLN A 112 5.30 3.55 -25.57
N ASP A 113 6.07 3.70 -24.49
CA ASP A 113 7.19 2.83 -24.17
C ASP A 113 6.79 1.67 -23.23
N TRP A 114 5.51 1.57 -22.86
CA TRP A 114 4.98 0.62 -21.87
C TRP A 114 3.85 -0.25 -22.45
N SER A 115 3.76 -1.53 -22.02
CA SER A 115 2.80 -2.56 -22.50
C SER A 115 1.58 -2.76 -21.62
#